data_AF-A0A7X8XDR2-F1
#
_entry.id   AF-A0A7X8XDR2-F1
#
_cell.length_a   1.000
_cell.length_b   1.000
_cell.length_c   1.000
_cell.angle_alpha   90.00
_cell.angle_beta   90.00
_cell.angle_gamma   90.00
#
_symmetry.space_group_name_H-M   'P 1'
#
loop_
_entity.id
_entity.type
_entity.pdbx_description
1 polymer ?
#
loop_
_entity_poly.entity_id
_entity_poly.type
_entity_poly.pdbx_seq_one_letter_code
_entity_poly.pdbx_strand_id
1 'polypeptide(L)'
;MKKVLYLFPVALVLLMISSTGCSAFRREGRTRAHTLMITGNYMNSRLLCDLAQYKTKQPILLFSLDADQSQQIFFMPASSKVQQINADEFVDIVSFINPKRIVVVGGSDYVPQSFIDQIRGKFPVMIFNSEDWSLNARMLGDLLNQHGLLKDFEDSKERLAKSGVLKN
;
A
#
# COMPACT_ATOMS: atom_id res chain seq x y z
N MET A 1 20.54 70.74 3.70
CA MET A 1 20.76 69.86 2.53
C MET A 1 21.96 68.98 2.85
N LYS A 2 21.99 67.64 2.89
CA LYS A 2 21.08 66.52 2.63
C LYS A 2 21.44 65.46 3.69
N LYS A 3 20.48 64.92 4.45
CA LYS A 3 20.65 63.64 5.17
C LYS A 3 19.87 62.61 4.35
N VAL A 4 20.58 61.84 3.52
CA VAL A 4 19.95 60.75 2.75
C VAL A 4 19.94 59.52 3.64
N LEU A 5 18.71 59.22 4.04
CA LEU A 5 18.17 58.03 4.65
C LEU A 5 18.54 56.79 3.82
N TYR A 6 19.42 55.93 4.31
CA TYR A 6 19.60 54.56 3.79
C TYR A 6 19.11 53.58 4.83
N LEU A 7 17.79 53.33 4.82
CA LEU A 7 17.15 52.32 5.66
C LEU A 7 16.06 51.58 4.89
N PHE A 8 16.28 51.27 3.63
CA PHE A 8 15.40 50.41 2.83
C PHE A 8 16.22 49.81 1.68
N PRO A 9 16.86 48.65 1.89
CA PRO A 9 16.39 47.47 1.17
C PRO A 9 16.72 46.16 1.92
N VAL A 10 16.03 45.88 3.04
CA VAL A 10 16.05 44.52 3.63
C VAL A 10 14.67 43.87 3.59
N ALA A 11 13.61 44.65 3.39
CA ALA A 11 12.24 44.14 3.40
C ALA A 11 11.78 43.48 2.07
N LEU A 12 12.53 43.57 0.97
CA LEU A 12 12.09 43.03 -0.33
C LEU A 12 12.60 41.61 -0.63
N VAL A 13 13.56 41.07 0.14
CA VAL A 13 14.13 39.73 -0.12
C VAL A 13 13.38 38.62 0.63
N LEU A 14 12.51 38.95 1.57
CA LEU A 14 11.80 37.98 2.41
C LEU A 14 10.42 37.53 1.88
N LEU A 15 10.00 38.01 0.71
CA LEU A 15 8.67 37.73 0.14
C LEU A 15 8.65 36.65 -0.96
N MET A 16 9.76 35.93 -1.18
CA MET A 16 9.88 34.93 -2.27
C MET A 16 10.09 33.48 -1.80
N ILE A 17 9.73 33.14 -0.56
CA ILE A 17 9.74 31.74 -0.08
C ILE A 17 8.37 31.40 0.52
N SER A 18 7.33 31.51 -0.29
CA SER A 18 6.01 30.95 0.00
C SER A 18 5.54 30.13 -1.21
N SER A 19 6.32 29.10 -1.53
CA SER A 19 5.83 27.97 -2.30
C SER A 19 6.42 26.68 -1.76
N THR A 20 6.11 26.36 -0.50
CA THR A 20 6.07 24.97 -0.02
C THR A 20 4.84 24.28 -0.63
N GLY A 21 4.83 24.18 -1.96
CA GLY A 21 4.05 23.15 -2.62
C GLY A 21 4.73 21.82 -2.30
N CYS A 22 4.04 20.93 -1.58
CA CYS A 22 4.46 19.55 -1.41
C CYS A 22 4.83 18.94 -2.77
N SER A 23 6.12 18.88 -3.09
CA SER A 23 6.65 18.29 -4.33
C SER A 23 6.77 16.77 -4.25
N ALA A 24 6.30 16.15 -3.17
CA ALA A 24 6.32 14.69 -2.97
C ALA A 24 5.43 13.93 -3.97
N PHE A 25 4.55 14.63 -4.71
CA PHE A 25 3.69 14.05 -5.74
C PHE A 25 3.92 14.68 -7.11
N ARG A 26 5.19 14.69 -7.57
CA ARG A 26 5.50 15.00 -8.97
C ARG A 26 4.90 13.90 -9.86
N ARG A 27 3.85 14.26 -10.61
CA ARG A 27 3.16 13.42 -11.61
C ARG A 27 4.09 13.18 -12.81
N GLU A 28 5.01 12.24 -12.68
CA GLU A 28 5.77 11.72 -13.80
C GLU A 28 5.12 10.41 -14.24
N GLY A 29 4.30 10.48 -15.29
CA GLY A 29 3.86 9.34 -16.11
C GLY A 29 3.49 8.03 -15.40
N ARG A 30 2.96 8.05 -14.17
CA ARG A 30 2.65 6.81 -13.44
C ARG A 30 1.55 6.05 -14.17
N THR A 31 1.91 4.91 -14.74
CA THR A 31 0.96 3.91 -15.18
C THR A 31 0.06 3.57 -14.01
N ARG A 32 -1.22 3.90 -14.14
CA ARG A 32 -2.27 3.62 -13.16
C ARG A 32 -2.16 2.17 -12.70
N ALA A 33 -2.10 1.93 -11.38
CA ALA A 33 -2.11 0.57 -10.86
C ALA A 33 -3.39 -0.14 -11.35
N HIS A 34 -3.24 -1.37 -11.85
CA HIS A 34 -4.41 -2.12 -12.30
C HIS A 34 -5.19 -2.63 -11.08
N THR A 35 -4.45 -3.20 -10.12
CA THR A 35 -4.99 -3.78 -8.90
C THR A 35 -4.22 -3.22 -7.72
N LEU A 36 -4.92 -2.75 -6.70
CA LEU A 36 -4.33 -2.51 -5.38
C LEU A 36 -4.67 -3.71 -4.49
N MET A 37 -3.65 -4.35 -3.92
CA MET A 37 -3.85 -5.42 -2.95
C MET A 37 -3.85 -4.81 -1.54
N ILE A 38 -4.79 -5.20 -0.70
CA ILE A 38 -4.85 -4.79 0.71
C ILE A 38 -4.88 -6.06 1.55
N THR A 39 -3.99 -6.15 2.55
CA THR A 39 -3.83 -7.37 3.35
C THR A 39 -3.30 -7.05 4.74
N GLY A 40 -3.43 -8.00 5.66
CA GLY A 40 -2.80 -7.95 6.98
C GLY A 40 -1.40 -8.57 6.99
N ASN A 41 -0.59 -8.18 7.98
CA ASN A 41 0.75 -8.71 8.24
C ASN A 41 0.69 -10.06 8.98
N TYR A 42 0.05 -11.03 8.35
CA TYR A 42 -0.01 -12.42 8.79
C TYR A 42 0.65 -13.30 7.74
N MET A 43 1.14 -14.46 8.17
CA MET A 43 2.03 -15.29 7.35
C MET A 43 1.49 -15.58 5.94
N ASN A 44 0.31 -16.22 5.83
CA ASN A 44 -0.23 -16.60 4.53
C ASN A 44 -0.64 -15.39 3.68
N SER A 45 -1.32 -14.42 4.30
CA SER A 45 -1.87 -13.24 3.62
C SER A 45 -0.79 -12.33 3.08
N ARG A 46 0.30 -12.14 3.84
CA ARG A 46 1.47 -11.36 3.44
C ARG A 46 2.29 -12.09 2.38
N LEU A 47 2.61 -13.36 2.58
CA LEU A 47 3.38 -14.13 1.61
C LEU A 47 2.71 -14.13 0.23
N LEU A 48 1.39 -14.37 0.20
CA LEU A 48 0.65 -14.39 -1.05
C LEU A 48 0.72 -13.05 -1.79
N CYS A 49 0.51 -11.94 -1.08
CA CYS A 49 0.60 -10.60 -1.66
C CYS A 49 2.02 -10.25 -2.10
N ASP A 50 3.05 -10.63 -1.34
CA ASP A 50 4.46 -10.39 -1.68
C ASP A 50 4.84 -11.13 -2.97
N LEU A 51 4.44 -12.41 -3.12
CA LEU A 51 4.64 -13.18 -4.34
C LEU A 51 3.89 -12.57 -5.53
N ALA A 52 2.64 -12.15 -5.31
CA ALA A 52 1.83 -11.50 -6.33
C ALA A 52 2.47 -10.17 -6.79
N GLN A 53 2.92 -9.34 -5.85
CA GLN A 53 3.61 -8.08 -6.15
C GLN A 53 4.91 -8.32 -6.89
N TYR A 54 5.70 -9.32 -6.49
CA TYR A 54 6.95 -9.67 -7.16
C TYR A 54 6.73 -9.92 -8.67
N LYS A 55 5.67 -10.67 -9.01
CA LYS A 55 5.32 -11.02 -10.40
C LYS A 55 4.68 -9.86 -11.18
N THR A 56 3.80 -9.10 -10.54
CA THR A 56 2.88 -8.18 -11.25
C THR A 56 3.19 -6.70 -11.07
N LYS A 57 4.10 -6.39 -10.15
CA LYS A 57 4.43 -5.04 -9.70
C LYS A 57 3.23 -4.23 -9.21
N GLN A 58 2.14 -4.90 -8.80
CA GLN A 58 0.99 -4.24 -8.18
C GLN A 58 1.33 -3.80 -6.74
N PRO A 59 0.89 -2.61 -6.31
CA PRO A 59 1.15 -2.11 -4.95
C PRO A 59 0.36 -2.89 -3.90
N ILE A 60 0.86 -2.86 -2.66
CA ILE A 60 0.19 -3.41 -1.47
C ILE A 60 -0.04 -2.29 -0.45
N LEU A 61 -1.21 -2.28 0.19
CA LEU A 61 -1.39 -1.65 1.50
C LEU A 61 -1.41 -2.76 2.56
N LEU A 62 -0.44 -2.72 3.47
CA LEU A 62 -0.24 -3.73 4.50
C LEU A 62 -0.67 -3.18 5.85
N PHE A 63 -1.64 -3.84 6.47
CA PHE A 63 -2.10 -3.58 7.83
C PHE A 63 -1.29 -4.42 8.81
N SER A 64 -0.74 -3.82 9.85
CA SER A 64 -0.04 -4.54 10.92
C SER A 64 -0.50 -4.02 12.27
N LEU A 65 -0.58 -4.89 13.26
CA LEU A 65 -0.67 -4.47 14.66
C LEU A 65 0.74 -4.30 15.19
N ASP A 66 0.99 -3.22 15.92
CA ASP A 66 2.20 -3.01 16.70
C ASP A 66 2.08 -3.68 18.09
N ALA A 67 3.16 -3.67 18.87
CA ALA A 67 3.22 -4.30 20.19
C ALA A 67 2.20 -3.71 21.18
N ASP A 68 1.83 -2.45 21.01
CA ASP A 68 0.80 -1.75 21.79
C ASP A 68 -0.62 -1.93 21.23
N GLN A 69 -0.80 -2.82 20.25
CA GLN A 69 -2.03 -3.05 19.50
C GLN A 69 -2.50 -1.85 18.65
N SER A 70 -1.64 -0.85 18.45
CA SER A 70 -1.93 0.21 17.50
C SER A 70 -1.92 -0.32 16.06
N GLN A 71 -2.89 0.13 15.27
CA GLN A 71 -3.00 -0.23 13.86
C GLN A 71 -2.01 0.61 13.05
N GLN A 72 -1.04 -0.07 12.44
CA GLN A 72 -0.09 0.51 11.50
C GLN A 72 -0.49 0.16 10.07
N ILE A 73 -0.27 1.10 9.14
CA ILE A 73 -0.54 0.92 7.72
C ILE A 73 0.72 1.24 6.93
N PHE A 74 1.13 0.34 6.05
CA PHE A 74 2.29 0.52 5.19
C PHE A 74 1.87 0.50 3.72
N PHE A 75 2.22 1.55 3.00
CA PHE A 75 2.22 1.56 1.55
C PHE A 75 3.50 0.93 1.01
N MET A 76 3.32 -0.19 0.30
CA MET A 76 4.39 -0.97 -0.32
C MET A 76 4.27 -0.86 -1.85
N PRO A 77 4.90 0.15 -2.45
CA PRO A 77 5.03 0.24 -3.91
C PRO A 77 6.01 -0.82 -4.44
N ALA A 78 5.84 -1.27 -5.67
CA ALA A 78 6.62 -2.38 -6.21
C ALA A 78 8.11 -2.09 -6.49
N SER A 79 8.49 -0.82 -6.62
CA SER A 79 9.85 -0.41 -7.03
C SER A 79 10.43 0.75 -6.22
N SER A 80 9.78 1.15 -5.14
CA SER A 80 10.26 2.24 -4.28
C SER A 80 10.20 1.86 -2.82
N LYS A 81 10.72 2.73 -1.95
CA LYS A 81 10.74 2.48 -0.50
C LYS A 81 9.32 2.32 0.04
N VAL A 82 9.19 1.39 0.98
CA VAL A 82 7.98 1.24 1.82
C VAL A 82 7.81 2.52 2.64
N GLN A 83 6.56 2.96 2.77
CA GLN A 83 6.18 4.15 3.53
C GLN A 83 5.11 3.76 4.53
N GLN A 84 5.30 4.13 5.79
CA GLN A 84 4.21 4.10 6.76
C GLN A 84 3.29 5.28 6.47
N ILE A 85 1.97 5.04 6.51
CA ILE A 85 0.95 6.07 6.29
C ILE A 85 0.05 6.15 7.51
N ASN A 86 -0.47 7.33 7.76
CA ASN A 86 -1.42 7.53 8.85
C ASN A 86 -2.80 7.00 8.46
N ALA A 87 -3.63 6.67 9.45
CA ALA A 87 -4.97 6.14 9.22
C ALA A 87 -5.89 7.14 8.48
N ASP A 88 -5.74 8.44 8.75
CA ASP A 88 -6.45 9.53 8.09
C ASP A 88 -6.00 9.76 6.64
N GLU A 89 -4.76 9.39 6.30
CA GLU A 89 -4.23 9.44 4.94
C GLU A 89 -4.66 8.26 4.05
N PHE A 90 -5.32 7.24 4.62
CA PHE A 90 -5.65 6.00 3.89
C PHE A 90 -6.42 6.26 2.60
N VAL A 91 -7.52 7.04 2.67
CA VAL A 91 -8.37 7.33 1.51
C VAL A 91 -7.61 8.16 0.47
N ASP A 92 -6.75 9.07 0.92
CA ASP A 92 -5.93 9.91 0.06
C ASP A 92 -4.89 9.08 -0.68
N ILE A 93 -4.24 8.13 -0.01
CA ILE A 93 -3.29 7.20 -0.64
C ILE A 93 -3.99 6.29 -1.63
N VAL A 94 -5.14 5.70 -1.29
CA VAL A 94 -5.91 4.87 -2.24
C VAL A 94 -6.34 5.70 -3.45
N SER A 95 -6.80 6.93 -3.23
CA SER A 95 -7.18 7.87 -4.29
C SER A 95 -6.00 8.29 -5.15
N PHE A 96 -4.83 8.46 -4.55
CA PHE A 96 -3.59 8.79 -5.22
C PHE A 96 -3.11 7.63 -6.11
N ILE A 97 -3.16 6.39 -5.62
CA ILE A 97 -2.87 5.17 -6.38
C ILE A 97 -3.86 5.03 -7.54
N ASN A 98 -5.13 5.41 -7.30
CA ASN A 98 -6.24 5.35 -8.24
C ASN A 98 -6.33 3.99 -8.96
N PRO A 99 -6.47 2.85 -8.25
CA PRO A 99 -6.44 1.55 -8.89
C PRO A 99 -7.67 1.33 -9.80
N LYS A 100 -7.62 0.40 -10.76
CA LYS A 100 -8.84 -0.02 -11.47
C LYS A 100 -9.74 -0.90 -10.60
N ARG A 101 -9.15 -1.66 -9.67
CA ARG A 101 -9.85 -2.49 -8.69
C ARG A 101 -9.02 -2.66 -7.42
N ILE A 102 -9.68 -2.97 -6.32
CA ILE A 102 -9.04 -3.30 -5.05
C ILE A 102 -9.37 -4.75 -4.71
N VAL A 103 -8.36 -5.47 -4.22
CA VAL A 103 -8.50 -6.84 -3.71
C VAL A 103 -8.07 -6.85 -2.27
N VAL A 104 -8.99 -7.17 -1.37
CA VAL A 104 -8.70 -7.43 0.04
C VAL A 104 -8.43 -8.93 0.19
N VAL A 105 -7.21 -9.27 0.62
CA VAL A 105 -6.78 -10.65 0.83
C VAL A 105 -6.82 -10.97 2.33
N GLY A 106 -7.58 -11.98 2.71
CA GLY A 106 -7.88 -12.37 4.09
C GLY A 106 -9.22 -11.82 4.61
N GLY A 107 -9.66 -10.64 4.17
CA GLY A 107 -10.92 -10.03 4.60
C GLY A 107 -10.83 -9.33 5.96
N SER A 108 -11.96 -9.28 6.68
CA SER A 108 -12.11 -8.50 7.92
C SER A 108 -11.22 -8.96 9.09
N ASP A 109 -10.79 -10.22 9.06
CA ASP A 109 -9.89 -10.78 10.08
C ASP A 109 -8.44 -10.28 9.93
N TYR A 110 -8.12 -9.66 8.78
CA TYR A 110 -6.79 -9.21 8.41
C TYR A 110 -6.73 -7.70 8.16
N VAL A 111 -7.86 -7.10 7.79
CA VAL A 111 -7.99 -5.67 7.48
C VAL A 111 -9.25 -5.15 8.18
N PRO A 112 -9.18 -4.12 9.03
CA PRO A 112 -10.36 -3.66 9.75
C PRO A 112 -11.47 -3.20 8.80
N GLN A 113 -12.70 -3.64 9.08
CA GLN A 113 -13.86 -3.42 8.20
C GLN A 113 -14.11 -1.93 7.90
N SER A 114 -13.85 -1.05 8.87
CA SER A 114 -13.97 0.40 8.71
C SER A 114 -13.12 0.97 7.57
N PHE A 115 -11.96 0.39 7.26
CA PHE A 115 -11.14 0.80 6.10
C PHE A 115 -11.68 0.25 4.79
N ILE A 116 -12.22 -0.98 4.80
CA ILE A 116 -12.85 -1.58 3.62
C ILE A 116 -14.09 -0.76 3.20
N ASP A 117 -14.89 -0.33 4.17
CA ASP A 117 -16.11 0.44 3.91
C ASP A 117 -15.82 1.81 3.29
N GLN A 118 -14.73 2.48 3.71
CA GLN A 118 -14.31 3.77 3.16
C GLN A 118 -14.00 3.73 1.66
N ILE A 119 -13.57 2.58 1.11
CA ILE A 119 -13.18 2.46 -0.30
C ILE A 119 -14.26 1.85 -1.20
N ARG A 120 -15.22 1.11 -0.63
CA ARG A 120 -16.30 0.42 -1.38
C ARG A 120 -17.17 1.37 -2.20
N GLY A 121 -17.36 2.61 -1.75
CA GLY A 121 -18.16 3.60 -2.47
C GLY A 121 -17.47 4.18 -3.73
N LYS A 122 -16.15 4.02 -3.87
CA LYS A 122 -15.36 4.69 -4.91
C LYS A 122 -14.65 3.73 -5.86
N PHE A 123 -14.34 2.51 -5.41
CA PHE A 123 -13.61 1.53 -6.19
C PHE A 123 -14.33 0.18 -6.20
N PRO A 124 -14.21 -0.61 -7.29
CA PRO A 124 -14.60 -2.02 -7.26
C PRO A 124 -13.73 -2.78 -6.25
N VAL A 125 -14.34 -3.32 -5.20
CA VAL A 125 -13.66 -4.08 -4.14
C VAL A 125 -14.04 -5.55 -4.22
N MET A 126 -13.04 -6.42 -4.32
CA MET A 126 -13.18 -7.87 -4.20
C MET A 126 -12.55 -8.32 -2.87
N ILE A 127 -13.15 -9.32 -2.22
CA ILE A 127 -12.62 -9.90 -0.99
C ILE A 127 -12.33 -11.38 -1.24
N PHE A 128 -11.10 -11.80 -0.98
CA PHE A 128 -10.66 -13.19 -1.00
C PHE A 128 -10.39 -13.63 0.45
N ASN A 129 -11.37 -14.30 1.04
CA ASN A 129 -11.41 -14.66 2.46
C ASN A 129 -11.77 -16.14 2.68
N SER A 130 -11.40 -17.01 1.75
CA SER A 130 -11.53 -18.45 1.96
C SER A 130 -10.61 -18.89 3.10
N GLU A 131 -11.07 -19.81 3.94
CA GLU A 131 -10.22 -20.49 4.93
C GLU A 131 -9.12 -21.31 4.24
N ASP A 132 -9.41 -21.87 3.06
CA ASP A 132 -8.41 -22.48 2.18
C ASP A 132 -7.58 -21.40 1.48
N TRP A 133 -6.34 -21.25 1.94
CA TRP A 133 -5.36 -20.33 1.38
C TRP A 133 -4.88 -20.69 -0.03
N SER A 134 -4.94 -21.98 -0.42
CA SER A 134 -4.66 -22.39 -1.79
C SER A 134 -5.77 -21.91 -2.72
N LEU A 135 -7.03 -21.89 -2.27
CA LEU A 135 -8.12 -21.26 -3.03
C LEU A 135 -7.92 -19.75 -3.18
N ASN A 136 -7.54 -19.04 -2.11
CA ASN A 136 -7.21 -17.60 -2.20
C ASN A 136 -6.06 -17.35 -3.18
N ALA A 137 -5.02 -18.18 -3.17
CA ALA A 137 -3.88 -18.06 -4.08
C ALA A 137 -4.28 -18.32 -5.54
N ARG A 138 -5.16 -19.29 -5.81
CA ARG A 138 -5.74 -19.55 -7.13
C ARG A 138 -6.56 -18.35 -7.62
N MET A 139 -7.50 -17.86 -6.80
CA MET A 139 -8.34 -16.72 -7.16
C MET A 139 -7.52 -15.47 -7.46
N LEU A 140 -6.51 -15.18 -6.64
CA LEU A 140 -5.60 -14.05 -6.88
C LEU A 140 -4.75 -14.26 -8.14
N GLY A 141 -4.26 -15.48 -8.36
CA GLY A 141 -3.52 -15.84 -9.56
C GLY A 141 -4.33 -15.64 -10.83
N ASP A 142 -5.56 -16.13 -10.86
CA ASP A 142 -6.46 -15.99 -12.01
C ASP A 142 -6.82 -14.53 -12.27
N LEU A 143 -7.13 -13.75 -11.22
CA LEU A 143 -7.42 -12.33 -11.34
C LEU A 143 -6.23 -11.54 -11.93
N LEU A 144 -5.01 -11.92 -11.56
CA LEU A 144 -3.78 -11.25 -11.96
C LEU A 144 -3.15 -11.82 -13.25
N ASN A 145 -3.78 -12.83 -13.87
CA ASN A 145 -3.22 -13.59 -14.99
C ASN A 145 -1.82 -14.19 -14.65
N GLN A 146 -1.69 -14.72 -13.43
CA GLN A 146 -0.49 -15.35 -12.88
C GLN A 146 -0.83 -16.76 -12.39
N HIS A 147 -1.12 -17.68 -13.31
CA HIS A 147 -1.55 -19.05 -12.96
C HIS A 147 -0.51 -19.85 -12.14
N GLY A 148 0.78 -19.48 -12.21
CA GLY A 148 1.83 -20.07 -11.38
C GLY A 148 1.82 -19.62 -9.91
N LEU A 149 1.02 -18.61 -9.53
CA LEU A 149 1.02 -18.04 -8.19
C LEU A 149 0.65 -19.06 -7.10
N LEU A 150 -0.32 -19.95 -7.39
CA LEU A 150 -0.68 -21.03 -6.47
C LEU A 150 0.52 -21.92 -6.14
N LYS A 151 1.22 -22.39 -7.17
CA LYS A 151 2.38 -23.25 -7.01
C LYS A 151 3.49 -22.54 -6.22
N ASP A 152 3.80 -21.28 -6.57
CA ASP A 152 4.83 -20.52 -5.86
C ASP A 152 4.48 -20.27 -4.39
N PHE A 153 3.19 -20.13 -4.07
CA PHE A 153 2.69 -19.97 -2.71
C PHE A 153 2.85 -21.27 -1.92
N GLU A 154 2.44 -22.41 -2.47
CA GLU A 154 2.57 -23.72 -1.83
C GLU A 154 4.05 -24.11 -1.63
N ASP A 155 4.87 -23.95 -2.67
CA ASP A 155 6.31 -24.25 -2.63
C ASP A 155 7.02 -23.35 -1.59
N SER A 156 6.66 -22.06 -1.51
CA SER A 156 7.17 -21.13 -0.49
C SER A 156 6.76 -21.53 0.92
N LYS A 157 5.50 -21.94 1.14
CA LYS A 157 5.03 -22.42 2.45
C LYS A 157 5.78 -23.67 2.89
N GLU A 158 5.97 -24.63 2.00
CA GLU A 158 6.70 -25.86 2.30
C GLU A 158 8.15 -25.54 2.71
N ARG A 159 8.81 -24.62 1.99
CA ARG A 159 10.17 -24.17 2.34
C ARG A 159 10.24 -23.51 3.72
N LEU A 160 9.27 -22.67 4.06
CA LEU A 160 9.20 -22.01 5.38
C LEU A 160 8.92 -22.99 6.51
N ALA A 161 8.12 -24.04 6.26
CA ALA A 161 7.93 -25.14 7.20
C ALA A 161 9.23 -25.90 7.44
N LYS A 162 9.94 -26.27 6.36
CA LYS A 162 11.24 -26.96 6.45
C LYS A 162 12.31 -26.15 7.16
N SER A 163 12.28 -24.81 7.07
CA SER A 163 13.22 -23.94 7.77
C SER A 163 12.87 -23.68 9.24
N GLY A 164 11.80 -24.30 9.78
CA GLY A 164 11.38 -24.14 11.18
C GLY A 164 10.73 -22.79 11.51
N VAL A 165 10.37 -22.00 10.48
CA VAL A 165 9.68 -20.71 10.64
C VAL A 165 8.18 -20.94 10.92
N LEU A 166 7.62 -22.04 10.41
CA LEU A 166 6.29 -22.51 10.79
C LEU A 166 6.45 -23.59 11.87
N LYS A 167 6.10 -23.27 13.13
CA LYS A 167 5.79 -24.29 14.14
C LYS A 167 4.29 -24.51 14.10
N ASN A 168 3.89 -25.78 13.95
CA ASN A 168 2.50 -26.23 13.98
C ASN A 168 1.77 -25.78 15.25
#